data_AF-A0A4Y8TZK5-F1
#
_entry.id   AF-A0A4Y8TZK5-F1
#
_cell.length_a   1.000
_cell.length_b   1.000
_cell.length_c   1.000
_cell.angle_alpha   90.00
_cell.angle_beta   90.00
_cell.angle_gamma   90.00
#
_symmetry.space_group_name_H-M   'P 1'
#
loop_
_entity.id
_entity.type
_entity.pdbx_description
1 polymer ?
#
loop_
_entity_poly.entity_id
_entity_poly.type
_entity_poly.pdbx_seq_one_letter_code
_entity_poly.pdbx_strand_id
1 'polypeptide(L)'
;MTSSIDANTGSAIQLRRESRGWSKNLFSQLLQSAGLENFHPTTISRTETGERSLRVAEIYVIAAVLECGVDELISPNPDASPRVVTFTEACEKASYYLGMAKRLGQPGNEHKEADDGDQDL
;
A
#
# COMPACT_ATOMS: atom_id res chain seq x y z
N MET A 1 14.54 -6.84 -16.68
CA MET A 1 13.58 -5.78 -16.32
C MET A 1 13.33 -5.73 -14.81
N THR A 2 13.28 -6.86 -14.08
CA THR A 2 13.07 -6.90 -12.61
C THR A 2 14.16 -6.22 -11.78
N SER A 3 15.41 -6.25 -12.25
CA SER A 3 16.56 -5.63 -11.55
C SER A 3 16.39 -4.13 -11.29
N SER A 4 15.61 -3.41 -12.11
CA SER A 4 15.32 -1.99 -11.87
C SER A 4 14.35 -1.78 -10.69
N ILE A 5 13.41 -2.71 -10.47
CA ILE A 5 12.43 -2.61 -9.38
C ILE A 5 13.10 -2.96 -8.04
N ASP A 6 13.91 -4.01 -8.03
CA ASP A 6 14.66 -4.42 -6.84
C ASP A 6 15.65 -3.33 -6.40
N ALA A 7 16.35 -2.69 -7.35
CA ALA A 7 17.26 -1.59 -7.05
C ALA A 7 16.55 -0.35 -6.51
N ASN A 8 15.40 0.02 -7.10
CA ASN A 8 14.60 1.15 -6.63
C ASN A 8 14.06 0.88 -5.22
N THR A 9 13.54 -0.33 -4.98
CA THR A 9 13.03 -0.74 -3.67
C THR A 9 14.14 -0.75 -2.62
N GLY A 10 15.31 -1.30 -2.97
CA GLY A 10 16.50 -1.28 -2.12
C GLY A 10 16.94 0.13 -1.75
N SER A 11 16.97 1.04 -2.73
CA SER A 11 17.34 2.45 -2.51
C SER A 11 16.32 3.17 -1.63
N ALA A 12 15.02 2.91 -1.81
CA ALA A 12 13.96 3.47 -0.98
C ALA A 12 14.04 3.00 0.49
N ILE A 13 14.43 1.74 0.71
CA ILE A 13 14.70 1.18 2.04
C ILE A 13 15.94 1.85 2.66
N GLN A 14 17.03 1.93 1.90
CA GLN A 14 18.27 2.54 2.35
C GLN A 14 18.06 3.99 2.81
N LEU A 15 17.40 4.80 1.98
CA LEU A 15 17.12 6.20 2.29
C LEU A 15 16.34 6.36 3.60
N ARG A 16 15.31 5.54 3.81
CA ARG A 16 14.48 5.58 5.04
C ARG A 16 15.19 5.07 6.28
N ARG A 17 16.11 4.12 6.13
CA ARG A 17 16.98 3.67 7.21
C ARG A 17 17.96 4.78 7.60
N GLU A 18 18.60 5.41 6.61
CA GLU A 18 19.61 6.45 6.83
C GLU A 18 19.01 7.75 7.36
N SER A 19 17.80 8.13 6.92
CA SER A 19 17.10 9.30 7.46
C SER A 19 16.75 9.17 8.95
N ARG A 20 16.68 7.93 9.46
CA ARG A 20 16.50 7.62 10.89
C ARG A 20 17.82 7.47 11.66
N GLY A 21 18.96 7.61 10.99
CA GLY A 21 20.28 7.38 11.59
C GLY A 21 20.53 5.93 11.97
N TRP A 22 19.78 4.98 11.41
CA TRP A 22 19.92 3.57 11.77
C TRP A 22 21.08 2.91 11.03
N SER A 23 21.96 2.27 11.79
CA SER A 23 22.96 1.36 11.22
C SER A 23 22.29 0.10 10.66
N LYS A 24 22.95 -0.60 9.74
CA LYS A 24 22.48 -1.90 9.23
C LYS A 24 22.34 -2.94 10.35
N ASN A 25 23.18 -2.87 11.38
CA ASN A 25 23.10 -3.77 12.54
C ASN A 25 21.84 -3.52 13.37
N LEU A 26 21.55 -2.25 13.66
CA LEU A 26 20.32 -1.90 14.37
C LEU A 26 19.08 -2.29 13.55
N PHE A 27 19.08 -1.98 12.25
CA PHE A 27 17.96 -2.32 11.39
C PHE A 27 17.75 -3.84 11.28
N SER A 28 18.83 -4.62 11.22
CA SER A 28 18.79 -6.09 11.27
C SER A 28 18.10 -6.59 12.54
N GLN A 29 18.42 -6.04 13.71
CA GLN A 29 17.79 -6.42 14.97
C GLN A 29 16.30 -6.06 14.99
N LEU A 30 15.92 -4.88 14.47
CA LEU A 30 14.52 -4.45 14.38
C LEU A 30 13.70 -5.33 13.42
N LEU A 31 14.28 -5.74 12.30
CA LEU A 31 13.61 -6.65 11.36
C LEU A 31 13.44 -8.05 11.95
N GLN A 32 14.46 -8.54 12.67
CA GLN A 32 14.38 -9.83 13.36
C GLN A 32 13.33 -9.82 14.47
N SER A 33 13.26 -8.76 15.28
CA SER A 33 12.23 -8.63 16.32
C SER A 33 10.81 -8.51 15.73
N ALA A 34 10.70 -8.03 14.49
CA ALA A 34 9.44 -8.00 13.72
C ALA A 34 9.12 -9.31 12.98
N GLY A 35 9.92 -10.38 13.16
CA GLY A 35 9.65 -11.71 12.60
C GLY A 35 10.44 -12.06 11.33
N LEU A 36 11.37 -11.20 10.86
CA LEU A 36 12.31 -11.54 9.78
C LEU A 36 13.60 -12.14 10.34
N GLU A 37 13.52 -13.37 10.86
CA GLU A 37 14.59 -14.04 11.61
C GLU A 37 15.94 -14.14 10.85
N ASN A 38 15.91 -14.24 9.52
CA ASN A 38 17.10 -14.43 8.66
C ASN A 38 17.60 -13.13 8.00
N PHE A 39 17.23 -11.96 8.52
CA PHE A 39 17.69 -10.66 8.01
C PHE A 39 18.94 -10.19 8.74
N HIS A 40 20.12 -10.60 8.25
CA HIS A 40 21.42 -10.15 8.75
C HIS A 40 21.90 -8.85 8.06
N PRO A 41 22.90 -8.14 8.60
CA PRO A 41 23.42 -6.90 7.99
C PRO A 41 23.92 -7.06 6.54
N THR A 42 24.41 -8.25 6.18
CA THR A 42 24.79 -8.62 4.82
C THR A 42 23.58 -8.80 3.91
N THR A 43 22.50 -9.42 4.40
CA THR A 43 21.21 -9.53 3.71
C THR A 43 20.63 -8.14 3.42
N ILE A 44 20.68 -7.24 4.41
CA ILE A 44 20.26 -5.84 4.25
C ILE A 44 21.07 -5.17 3.15
N SER A 45 22.39 -5.33 3.16
CA SER A 45 23.26 -4.71 2.14
C SER A 45 22.90 -5.16 0.73
N ARG A 46 22.64 -6.46 0.52
CA ARG A 46 22.25 -7.01 -0.78
C ARG A 46 20.83 -6.61 -1.19
N THR A 47 19.93 -6.44 -0.22
CA THR A 47 18.59 -5.91 -0.46
C THR A 47 18.65 -4.43 -0.85
N GLU A 48 19.44 -3.61 -0.16
CA GLU A 48 19.57 -2.17 -0.45
C GLU A 48 20.18 -1.91 -1.83
N THR A 49 21.10 -2.76 -2.29
CA THR A 49 21.67 -2.67 -3.64
C THR A 49 20.78 -3.28 -4.73
N GLY A 50 19.69 -3.95 -4.36
CA GLY A 50 18.82 -4.68 -5.30
C GLY A 50 19.43 -5.99 -5.82
N GLU A 51 20.56 -6.45 -5.28
CA GLU A 51 21.16 -7.75 -5.61
C GLU A 51 20.30 -8.93 -5.14
N ARG A 52 19.50 -8.71 -4.09
CA ARG A 52 18.53 -9.65 -3.55
C ARG A 52 17.11 -9.10 -3.66
N SER A 53 16.28 -9.77 -4.46
CA SER A 53 14.84 -9.50 -4.53
C SER A 53 14.14 -9.83 -3.21
N LEU A 54 13.15 -9.03 -2.86
CA LEU A 54 12.32 -9.22 -1.66
C LEU A 54 11.04 -9.97 -1.98
N ARG A 55 10.59 -10.80 -1.03
CA ARG A 55 9.24 -11.38 -1.05
C ARG A 55 8.24 -10.34 -0.56
N VAL A 56 6.99 -10.42 -1.04
CA VAL A 56 5.91 -9.51 -0.64
C VAL A 56 5.75 -9.43 0.89
N ALA A 57 5.82 -10.57 1.58
CA ALA A 57 5.75 -10.61 3.05
C ALA A 57 6.91 -9.86 3.73
N GLU A 58 8.12 -9.94 3.17
CA GLU A 58 9.28 -9.21 3.69
C GLU A 58 9.11 -7.70 3.51
N ILE A 59 8.62 -7.27 2.34
CA ILE A 59 8.35 -5.86 2.06
C ILE A 59 7.32 -5.31 3.06
N TYR A 60 6.27 -6.07 3.35
CA TYR A 60 5.25 -5.66 4.32
C TYR A 60 5.84 -5.43 5.72
N VAL A 61 6.66 -6.36 6.21
CA VAL A 61 7.31 -6.23 7.53
C VAL A 61 8.31 -5.08 7.53
N ILE A 62 9.10 -4.93 6.47
CA ILE A 62 10.05 -3.84 6.32
C ILE A 62 9.33 -2.49 6.33
N ALA A 63 8.21 -2.35 5.61
CA ALA A 63 7.39 -1.15 5.58
C ALA A 63 6.83 -0.81 6.98
N ALA A 64 6.37 -1.82 7.72
CA ALA A 64 5.90 -1.64 9.09
C ALA A 64 7.02 -1.14 10.03
N VAL A 65 8.22 -1.73 9.96
CA VAL A 65 9.37 -1.30 10.78
C VAL A 65 9.88 0.09 10.38
N LEU A 66 9.80 0.43 9.09
CA LEU A 66 10.12 1.75 8.58
C LEU A 66 8.96 2.75 8.69
N GLU A 67 7.85 2.37 9.32
CA GLU A 67 6.66 3.19 9.52
C GLU A 67 6.21 3.92 8.25
N CYS A 68 6.16 3.19 7.12
CA CYS A 68 5.73 3.73 5.83
C CYS A 68 4.78 2.78 5.09
N GLY A 69 4.12 3.28 4.05
CA GLY A 69 3.33 2.46 3.14
C GLY A 69 4.19 1.54 2.27
N VAL A 70 3.68 0.34 1.97
CA VAL A 70 4.33 -0.61 1.04
C VAL A 70 4.50 0.02 -0.35
N ASP A 71 3.52 0.78 -0.80
CA ASP A 71 3.53 1.52 -2.06
C ASP A 71 4.68 2.54 -2.15
N GLU A 72 5.09 3.10 -1.01
CA GLU A 72 6.22 4.02 -0.97
C GLU A 72 7.59 3.33 -1.06
N LEU A 73 7.66 2.01 -0.80
CA LEU A 73 8.87 1.22 -0.99
C LEU A 73 8.99 0.68 -2.41
N ILE A 74 7.89 0.29 -3.04
CA ILE A 74 7.89 -0.37 -4.36
C ILE A 74 7.63 0.61 -5.52
N SER A 75 7.58 1.92 -5.24
CA SER A 75 7.27 2.92 -6.25
C SER A 75 8.30 2.90 -7.38
N PRO A 76 7.87 2.82 -8.66
CA PRO A 76 8.78 2.81 -9.80
C PRO A 76 9.49 4.15 -10.00
N ASN A 77 9.04 5.22 -9.32
CA ASN A 77 9.66 6.52 -9.34
C ASN A 77 10.19 6.86 -7.93
N PRO A 78 11.51 6.75 -7.69
CA PRO A 78 12.12 7.08 -6.39
C PRO A 78 12.02 8.58 -6.06
N ASP A 79 11.82 9.43 -7.06
CA ASP A 79 11.61 10.88 -6.92
C ASP A 79 10.13 11.26 -6.84
N ALA A 80 9.21 10.27 -6.86
CA ALA A 80 7.83 10.55 -6.53
C ALA A 80 7.77 10.96 -5.06
N SER A 81 7.64 12.27 -4.82
CA SER A 81 7.22 12.82 -3.53
C SER A 81 6.18 11.90 -2.90
N PRO A 82 6.21 11.64 -1.58
CA PRO A 82 5.10 10.99 -0.91
C PRO A 82 3.83 11.66 -1.42
N ARG A 83 2.85 10.86 -1.87
CA ARG A 83 1.54 11.41 -2.22
C ARG A 83 0.97 12.00 -0.95
N VAL A 84 1.24 13.29 -0.74
CA VAL A 84 0.58 14.11 0.27
C VAL A 84 -0.84 14.24 -0.23
N VAL A 85 -1.67 13.24 0.09
CA VAL A 85 -3.10 13.38 -0.10
C VAL A 85 -3.53 14.39 0.95
N THR A 86 -3.87 15.59 0.47
CA THR A 86 -4.37 16.61 1.39
C THR A 86 -5.66 16.09 2.04
N PHE A 87 -5.95 16.54 3.27
CA PHE A 87 -7.19 16.15 3.97
C PHE A 87 -8.43 16.34 3.08
N THR A 88 -8.44 17.39 2.26
CA THR A 88 -9.44 17.67 1.23
C THR A 88 -9.60 16.56 0.20
N GLU A 89 -8.52 16.07 -0.39
CA GLU A 89 -8.57 14.98 -1.39
C GLU A 89 -9.06 13.65 -0.77
N ALA A 90 -8.71 13.40 0.51
CA ALA A 90 -9.22 12.25 1.25
C ALA A 90 -10.74 12.34 1.48
N CYS A 91 -11.24 13.53 1.86
CA CYS A 91 -12.67 13.79 2.04
C CYS A 91 -13.47 13.69 0.74
N GLU A 92 -12.91 14.13 -0.40
CA GLU A 92 -13.55 14.02 -1.71
C GLU A 92 -13.74 12.56 -2.14
N LYS A 93 -12.70 11.73 -1.96
CA LYS A 93 -12.80 10.29 -2.23
C LYS A 93 -13.80 9.61 -1.29
N ALA A 94 -13.79 9.94 0.00
CA ALA A 94 -14.77 9.41 0.94
C ALA A 94 -16.21 9.77 0.54
N SER A 95 -16.43 11.01 0.09
CA SER A 95 -17.75 11.47 -0.40
C SER A 95 -18.17 10.76 -1.69
N TYR A 96 -17.23 10.51 -2.60
CA TYR A 96 -17.46 9.71 -3.81
C TYR A 96 -17.89 8.28 -3.47
N TYR A 97 -17.16 7.59 -2.59
CA TYR A 97 -17.47 6.22 -2.21
C TYR A 97 -18.76 6.11 -1.38
N LEU A 98 -19.05 7.06 -0.49
CA LEU A 98 -20.32 7.14 0.23
C LEU A 98 -21.50 7.40 -0.72
N GLY A 99 -21.32 8.26 -1.71
CA GLY A 99 -22.31 8.50 -2.75
C GLY A 99 -22.57 7.27 -3.63
N MET A 100 -21.51 6.52 -3.96
CA MET A 100 -21.61 5.29 -4.74
C MET A 100 -22.29 4.16 -3.94
N ALA A 101 -21.96 4.00 -2.66
CA ALA A 101 -22.60 3.04 -1.77
C ALA A 101 -24.11 3.31 -1.60
N LYS A 102 -24.51 4.58 -1.54
CA LYS A 102 -25.94 4.97 -1.53
C LYS A 102 -26.67 4.61 -2.82
N ARG A 103 -26.00 4.67 -3.98
CA ARG A 103 -26.60 4.30 -5.28
C ARG A 103 -26.73 2.80 -5.46
N LEU A 104 -25.77 2.02 -4.94
CA LEU A 104 -25.80 0.56 -4.99
C LEU A 104 -26.79 -0.06 -3.98
N GLY A 105 -27.21 0.70 -2.96
CA GLY A 105 -28.15 0.27 -1.93
C GLY A 105 -29.61 0.68 -2.14
N GLN A 106 -30.00 1.26 -3.28
CA GLN A 106 -31.41 1.52 -3.57
C GLN A 106 -32.05 0.30 -4.24
N PRO A 107 -32.96 -0.44 -3.56
CA PRO A 107 -33.78 -1.44 -4.23
C PRO A 107 -34.62 -0.76 -5.31
N GLY A 108 -34.74 -1.45 -6.45
CA GLY A 108 -35.41 -0.96 -7.64
C GLY A 108 -36.77 -0.35 -7.32
N ASN A 109 -37.00 0.83 -7.88
CA ASN A 109 -38.32 1.45 -7.94
C ASN A 109 -39.17 0.61 -8.90
N GLU A 110 -39.72 -0.50 -8.41
CA GLU A 110 -40.70 -1.32 -9.12
C GLU A 110 -42.02 -0.55 -9.17
N HIS A 111 -42.19 0.23 -10.24
CA HIS A 111 -43.50 0.68 -10.67
C HIS A 111 -43.87 -0.02 -11.97
N LYS A 112 -44.67 -1.08 -11.84
CA LYS A 112 -45.90 -1.29 -12.62
C LYS A 112 -46.67 -2.52 -12.09
N GLU A 113 -47.47 -2.32 -11.05
CA GLU A 113 -48.76 -3.01 -10.98
C GLU A 113 -49.70 -2.22 -11.89
N ALA A 114 -49.86 -2.70 -13.13
CA ALA A 114 -51.06 -2.41 -13.89
C ALA A 114 -52.07 -3.48 -13.46
N ASP A 115 -52.79 -3.16 -12.40
CA ASP A 115 -54.02 -3.83 -12.00
C ASP A 115 -55.11 -3.42 -13.01
N ASP A 116 -55.19 -4.14 -14.12
CA ASP A 116 -56.36 -4.16 -15.00
C ASP A 116 -57.04 -5.51 -14.78
N GLY A 117 -57.81 -5.59 -13.69
CA GLY A 117 -58.57 -6.77 -13.29
C GLY A 117 -59.83 -6.42 -12.52
N ASP A 118 -60.87 -5.98 -13.23
CA ASP A 118 -62.30 -6.35 -13.04
C ASP A 118 -63.14 -5.52 -14.03
N GLN A 119 -63.66 -6.12 -15.12
CA GLN A 119 -64.89 -6.90 -15.21
C GLN A 119 -66.19 -6.12 -14.91
N ASP A 120 -66.94 -5.93 -16.00
CA ASP A 120 -68.40 -5.99 -16.14
C ASP A 120 -69.29 -5.14 -15.21
N LEU A 121 -69.98 -4.15 -15.81
CA LEU A 121 -71.44 -4.16 -16.09
C LEU A 121 -71.88 -2.92 -16.89
#